data_AF-A0A968YL43-F1
#
_entry.id   AF-A0A968YL43-F1
#
_cell.length_a   1.000
_cell.length_b   1.000
_cell.length_c   1.000
_cell.angle_alpha   90.00
_cell.angle_beta   90.00
_cell.angle_gamma   90.00
#
_symmetry.space_group_name_H-M   'P 1'
#
loop_
_entity.id
_entity.type
_entity.pdbx_description
1 polymer ?
#
loop_
_entity_poly.entity_id
_entity_poly.type
_entity_poly.pdbx_seq_one_letter_code
_entity_poly.pdbx_strand_id
1 'polypeptide(L)'
;MLQISPRTLLEFGIIASRALASWMVWKKWFYDIDNRAAQETGYLFEPILASALGGVPCGARNSPIRRRSDPKKGRQVDCIVDKTAYEFKLRVTIAASGQGRFVEELDFAEDCRNSGFSPVLLVLDPTPSGRLEELSQEYERVEGQTYIGDKAWQHLEEQAGATMGTFVEKYVRRPIAEIDTYASNLLNLSISKLSSESAFAVELSNERENFSWRINRKEDQTLADETTSIEDEYSMDCLT
;
A
#
# COMPACT_ATOMS: atom_id res chain seq x y z
N MET A 1 11.95 1.08 -7.83
CA MET A 1 12.21 2.17 -6.85
C MET A 1 12.75 3.46 -7.47
N LEU A 2 13.77 3.43 -8.35
CA LEU A 2 14.39 4.64 -8.94
C LEU A 2 13.43 5.58 -9.70
N GLN A 3 12.26 5.10 -10.15
CA GLN A 3 11.30 5.88 -10.92
C GLN A 3 10.10 6.38 -10.09
N ILE A 4 9.85 5.80 -8.91
CA ILE A 4 8.71 6.18 -8.07
C ILE A 4 9.11 7.35 -7.18
N SER A 5 10.20 7.26 -6.42
CA SER A 5 10.57 8.33 -5.48
C SER A 5 10.73 9.71 -6.11
N PRO A 6 11.42 9.92 -7.26
CA PRO A 6 11.50 11.23 -7.89
C PRO A 6 10.15 11.71 -8.43
N ARG A 7 9.31 10.78 -8.88
CA ARG A 7 7.99 11.06 -9.46
C ARG A 7 6.99 11.37 -8.36
N THR A 8 7.05 10.70 -7.23
CA THR A 8 6.32 11.05 -6.00
C THR A 8 6.82 12.38 -5.43
N LEU A 9 8.13 12.65 -5.45
CA LEU A 9 8.65 13.94 -5.00
C LEU A 9 8.18 15.09 -5.91
N LEU A 10 8.15 14.87 -7.23
CA LEU A 10 7.70 15.86 -8.20
C LEU A 10 6.17 16.00 -8.22
N GLU A 11 5.42 14.89 -8.14
CA GLU A 11 3.95 14.87 -8.18
C GLU A 11 3.37 15.37 -6.85
N PHE A 12 4.00 15.13 -5.70
CA PHE A 12 3.47 15.49 -4.39
C PHE A 12 4.17 16.71 -3.77
N GLY A 13 5.37 17.08 -4.24
CA GLY A 13 6.11 18.25 -3.73
C GLY A 13 5.75 19.59 -4.38
N ILE A 14 5.04 19.59 -5.53
CA ILE A 14 4.61 20.82 -6.22
C ILE A 14 3.11 21.06 -6.15
N ILE A 15 2.32 20.08 -5.69
CA ILE A 15 0.86 20.19 -5.59
C ILE A 15 0.53 20.79 -4.22
N ALA A 16 -0.39 21.76 -4.20
CA ALA A 16 -0.91 22.33 -2.97
C ALA A 16 -1.53 21.23 -2.08
N SER A 17 -1.20 21.20 -0.79
CA SER A 17 -1.56 20.11 0.14
C SER A 17 -3.04 19.72 0.11
N ARG A 18 -3.95 20.69 -0.08
CA ARG A 18 -5.39 20.43 -0.14
C ARG A 18 -5.83 19.73 -1.43
N ALA A 19 -5.25 20.13 -2.57
CA ALA A 19 -5.47 19.45 -3.85
C ALA A 19 -4.91 18.03 -3.79
N LEU A 20 -3.73 17.88 -3.19
CA LEU A 20 -3.08 16.60 -2.98
C LEU A 20 -3.92 15.68 -2.07
N ALA A 21 -4.41 16.19 -0.96
CA ALA A 21 -5.26 15.44 -0.05
C ALA A 21 -6.57 15.00 -0.73
N SER A 22 -7.25 15.91 -1.42
CA SER A 22 -8.46 15.56 -2.19
C SER A 22 -8.17 14.50 -3.24
N TRP A 23 -7.06 14.66 -3.98
CA TRP A 23 -6.61 13.68 -4.96
C TRP A 23 -6.31 12.32 -4.32
N MET A 24 -5.64 12.28 -3.17
CA MET A 24 -5.33 11.05 -2.44
C MET A 24 -6.58 10.37 -1.90
N VAL A 25 -7.59 11.13 -1.47
CA VAL A 25 -8.87 10.57 -1.02
C VAL A 25 -9.68 10.04 -2.19
N TRP A 26 -9.71 10.73 -3.34
CA TRP A 26 -10.33 10.21 -4.57
C TRP A 26 -9.62 8.96 -5.06
N LYS A 27 -8.28 8.96 -5.04
CA LYS A 27 -7.46 7.77 -5.26
C LYS A 27 -7.90 6.66 -4.31
N LYS A 28 -8.03 6.91 -3.00
CA LYS A 28 -8.57 5.95 -2.02
C LYS A 28 -9.97 5.45 -2.36
N TRP A 29 -10.88 6.32 -2.80
CA TRP A 29 -12.23 5.91 -3.21
C TRP A 29 -12.20 5.03 -4.46
N PHE A 30 -11.40 5.39 -5.46
CA PHE A 30 -11.15 4.51 -6.60
C PHE A 30 -10.48 3.20 -6.17
N TYR A 31 -9.65 3.21 -5.11
CA TYR A 31 -9.05 2.00 -4.53
C TYR A 31 -10.08 1.09 -3.85
N ASP A 32 -11.07 1.66 -3.16
CA ASP A 32 -12.17 0.89 -2.59
C ASP A 32 -13.01 0.20 -3.69
N ILE A 33 -13.02 0.77 -4.90
CA ILE A 33 -13.68 0.22 -6.09
C ILE A 33 -12.77 -0.78 -6.83
N ASP A 34 -11.46 -0.53 -6.91
CA ASP A 34 -10.44 -1.38 -7.54
C ASP A 34 -9.15 -1.47 -6.70
N ASN A 35 -9.01 -2.60 -6.00
CA ASN A 35 -8.08 -2.81 -4.89
C ASN A 35 -6.59 -2.96 -5.30
N ARG A 36 -6.25 -2.82 -6.58
CA ARG A 36 -4.88 -3.03 -7.09
C ARG A 36 -3.88 -1.95 -6.68
N ALA A 37 -4.32 -0.73 -6.37
CA ALA A 37 -3.42 0.37 -6.05
C ALA A 37 -3.19 0.60 -4.53
N ALA A 38 -3.94 -0.05 -3.63
CA ALA A 38 -3.61 -0.11 -2.20
C ALA A 38 -2.28 -0.83 -1.95
N GLN A 39 -1.93 -1.81 -2.80
CA GLN A 39 -0.66 -2.53 -2.75
C GLN A 39 0.53 -1.60 -3.01
N GLU A 40 0.40 -0.62 -3.92
CA GLU A 40 1.46 0.36 -4.22
C GLU A 40 1.77 1.26 -3.01
N THR A 41 0.76 1.59 -2.21
CA THR A 41 0.95 2.35 -0.96
C THR A 41 1.69 1.52 0.09
N GLY A 42 1.32 0.25 0.25
CA GLY A 42 2.08 -0.71 1.07
C GLY A 42 3.53 -0.83 0.64
N TYR A 43 3.77 -1.00 -0.67
CA TYR A 43 5.12 -1.07 -1.25
C TYR A 43 5.96 0.20 -1.04
N LEU A 44 5.33 1.36 -0.86
CA LEU A 44 6.04 2.60 -0.56
C LEU A 44 6.44 2.67 0.92
N PHE A 45 5.53 2.35 1.84
CA PHE A 45 5.76 2.56 3.27
C PHE A 45 6.44 1.38 3.97
N GLU A 46 6.09 0.13 3.63
CA GLU A 46 6.64 -1.06 4.29
C GLU A 46 8.18 -1.09 4.27
N PRO A 47 8.88 -0.79 3.15
CA PRO A 47 10.34 -0.76 3.16
C PRO A 47 10.91 0.36 4.05
N ILE A 48 10.23 1.50 4.15
CA ILE A 48 10.64 2.62 5.01
C ILE A 48 10.49 2.20 6.48
N LEU A 49 9.36 1.60 6.85
CA LEU A 49 9.10 1.14 8.21
C LEU A 49 10.05 0.00 8.61
N ALA A 50 10.27 -0.98 7.73
CA ALA A 50 11.22 -2.06 7.97
C ALA A 50 12.65 -1.51 8.17
N SER A 51 13.06 -0.55 7.33
CA SER A 51 14.35 0.14 7.47
C SER A 51 14.45 0.96 8.76
N ALA A 52 13.35 1.62 9.16
CA ALA A 52 13.29 2.37 10.41
C ALA A 52 13.45 1.45 11.63
N LEU A 53 12.90 0.24 11.58
CA LEU A 53 13.12 -0.77 12.63
C LEU A 53 14.50 -1.46 12.56
N GLY A 54 15.30 -1.19 11.52
CA GLY A 54 16.55 -1.90 11.27
C GLY A 54 16.36 -3.38 10.88
N GLY A 55 15.15 -3.75 10.45
CA GLY A 55 14.81 -5.14 10.13
C GLY A 55 14.73 -5.44 8.65
N VAL A 56 14.34 -6.68 8.33
CA VAL A 56 14.34 -7.20 6.96
C VAL A 56 12.95 -7.75 6.60
N PRO A 57 12.34 -7.29 5.49
CA PRO A 57 11.11 -7.89 4.98
C PRO A 57 11.38 -9.30 4.46
N CYS A 58 10.48 -10.25 4.74
CA CYS A 58 10.65 -11.65 4.37
C CYS A 58 9.47 -12.16 3.52
N GLY A 59 9.76 -12.52 2.27
CA GLY A 59 8.77 -13.19 1.40
C GLY A 59 8.48 -14.62 1.85
N ALA A 60 7.26 -15.11 1.56
CA ALA A 60 6.77 -16.43 1.98
C ALA A 60 7.70 -17.61 1.64
N ARG A 61 8.42 -17.57 0.50
CA ARG A 61 9.29 -18.68 0.07
C ARG A 61 10.47 -18.92 1.02
N ASN A 62 11.09 -17.85 1.52
CA ASN A 62 12.32 -17.92 2.31
C ASN A 62 12.10 -17.56 3.79
N SER A 63 10.86 -17.26 4.18
CA SER A 63 10.53 -16.86 5.53
C SER A 63 10.89 -17.94 6.55
N PRO A 64 11.48 -17.58 7.70
CA PRO A 64 11.68 -18.51 8.81
C PRO A 64 10.36 -18.83 9.53
N ILE A 65 9.31 -18.04 9.31
CA ILE A 65 7.99 -18.23 9.90
C ILE A 65 7.16 -19.14 9.00
N ARG A 66 6.61 -20.20 9.57
CA ARG A 66 5.80 -21.21 8.86
C ARG A 66 4.34 -21.09 9.21
N ARG A 67 3.49 -21.34 8.21
CA ARG A 67 2.04 -21.39 8.41
C ARG A 67 1.68 -22.61 9.24
N ARG A 68 0.87 -22.44 10.28
CA ARG A 68 0.33 -23.53 11.10
C ARG A 68 -0.52 -24.52 10.29
N SER A 69 -1.22 -24.02 9.27
CA SER A 69 -2.06 -24.80 8.37
C SER A 69 -1.27 -25.68 7.40
N ASP A 70 -0.05 -25.26 7.05
CA ASP A 70 0.87 -26.02 6.20
C ASP A 70 2.33 -25.63 6.53
N PRO A 71 3.01 -26.39 7.41
CA PRO A 71 4.37 -26.09 7.84
C PRO A 71 5.40 -26.07 6.71
N LYS A 72 5.07 -26.60 5.52
CA LYS A 72 5.95 -26.56 4.34
C LYS A 72 5.91 -25.19 3.65
N LYS A 73 4.91 -24.36 3.95
CA LYS A 73 4.76 -23.01 3.38
C LYS A 73 5.19 -21.96 4.39
N GLY A 74 6.08 -21.08 3.97
CA GLY A 74 6.42 -19.92 4.77
C GLY A 74 5.35 -18.82 4.72
N ARG A 75 5.45 -17.93 5.69
CA ARG A 75 4.58 -16.77 5.85
C ARG A 75 5.28 -15.53 5.31
N GLN A 76 4.57 -14.67 4.57
CA GLN A 76 5.11 -13.35 4.27
C GLN A 76 5.10 -12.54 5.58
N VAL A 77 6.21 -11.86 5.88
CA VAL A 77 6.40 -11.06 7.09
C VAL A 77 6.92 -9.70 6.65
N ASP A 78 6.28 -8.64 7.12
CA ASP A 78 6.58 -7.28 6.67
C ASP A 78 7.96 -6.82 7.18
N CYS A 79 8.34 -7.24 8.38
CA CYS A 79 9.66 -7.00 8.92
C CYS A 79 10.04 -8.00 10.02
N ILE A 80 11.28 -8.50 9.99
CA ILE A 80 11.87 -9.26 11.09
C ILE A 80 13.05 -8.48 11.65
N VAL A 81 13.07 -8.31 12.97
CA VAL A 81 14.21 -7.80 13.75
C VAL A 81 14.53 -8.86 14.80
N ASP A 82 15.68 -9.52 14.68
CA ASP A 82 16.08 -10.64 15.54
C ASP A 82 15.01 -11.74 15.67
N LYS A 83 14.33 -11.81 16.82
CA LYS A 83 13.24 -12.74 17.13
C LYS A 83 11.87 -12.09 17.17
N THR A 84 11.77 -10.85 16.70
CA THR A 84 10.52 -10.09 16.61
C THR A 84 10.04 -10.05 15.17
N ALA A 85 8.79 -10.41 14.96
CA ALA A 85 8.14 -10.43 13.65
C ALA A 85 7.01 -9.41 13.62
N TYR A 86 7.12 -8.43 12.74
CA TYR A 86 6.17 -7.33 12.61
C TYR A 86 5.19 -7.57 11.47
N GLU A 87 3.92 -7.27 11.73
CA GLU A 87 2.89 -7.03 10.73
C GLU A 87 2.51 -5.54 10.76
N PHE A 88 2.61 -4.88 9.61
CA PHE A 88 2.29 -3.47 9.46
C PHE A 88 0.89 -3.30 8.89
N LYS A 89 0.11 -2.40 9.48
CA LYS A 89 -1.18 -1.98 8.92
C LYS A 89 -1.28 -0.46 8.95
N LEU A 90 -1.60 0.13 7.80
CA LEU A 90 -1.97 1.54 7.78
C LEU A 90 -3.30 1.73 8.53
N ARG A 91 -4.31 0.91 8.23
CA ARG A 91 -5.61 0.84 8.90
C ARG A 91 -6.14 -0.58 8.84
N VAL A 92 -6.84 -1.03 9.89
CA VAL A 92 -7.57 -2.30 9.86
C VAL A 92 -8.95 -2.06 9.25
N THR A 93 -9.20 -2.60 8.06
CA THR A 93 -10.48 -2.50 7.36
C THR A 93 -10.98 -3.86 6.91
N ILE A 94 -12.25 -3.92 6.52
CA ILE A 94 -12.84 -5.12 5.92
C ILE A 94 -12.35 -5.21 4.47
N ALA A 95 -11.63 -6.28 4.13
CA ALA A 95 -11.32 -6.57 2.73
C ALA A 95 -12.62 -6.81 1.93
N ALA A 96 -12.75 -6.17 0.78
CA ALA A 96 -13.91 -6.31 -0.11
C ALA A 96 -14.24 -7.77 -0.51
N SER A 97 -13.27 -8.69 -0.39
CA SER A 97 -13.41 -10.10 -0.78
C SER A 97 -14.09 -11.01 0.25
N GLY A 98 -14.37 -10.54 1.48
CA GLY A 98 -15.10 -11.32 2.49
C GLY A 98 -14.34 -12.53 3.07
N GLN A 99 -14.25 -12.57 4.40
CA GLN A 99 -13.90 -13.70 5.29
C GLN A 99 -12.57 -14.49 5.15
N GLY A 100 -12.00 -14.75 3.98
CA GLY A 100 -10.80 -15.61 3.86
C GLY A 100 -9.49 -14.99 4.39
N ARG A 101 -9.27 -13.70 4.10
CA ARG A 101 -8.01 -13.01 4.43
C ARG A 101 -7.83 -12.73 5.92
N PHE A 102 -8.93 -12.55 6.65
CA PHE A 102 -8.85 -12.18 8.06
C PHE A 102 -8.51 -13.35 8.95
N VAL A 103 -8.94 -14.56 8.60
CA VAL A 103 -8.46 -15.77 9.27
C VAL A 103 -6.95 -15.89 9.08
N GLU A 104 -6.43 -15.60 7.88
CA GLU A 104 -4.98 -15.58 7.68
C GLU A 104 -4.30 -14.52 8.56
N GLU A 105 -4.86 -13.32 8.69
CA GLU A 105 -4.33 -12.25 9.57
C GLU A 105 -4.32 -12.69 11.05
N LEU A 106 -5.39 -13.32 11.53
CA LEU A 106 -5.43 -13.88 12.89
C LEU A 106 -4.38 -14.99 13.09
N ASP A 107 -4.23 -15.88 12.11
CA ASP A 107 -3.26 -16.98 12.15
C ASP A 107 -1.81 -16.50 12.24
N PHE A 108 -1.51 -15.27 11.80
CA PHE A 108 -0.14 -14.75 11.77
C PHE A 108 0.52 -14.75 13.15
N ALA A 109 -0.23 -14.37 14.20
CA ALA A 109 0.30 -14.29 15.55
C ALA A 109 0.74 -15.68 16.05
N GLU A 110 -0.09 -16.70 15.84
CA GLU A 110 0.26 -18.10 16.14
C GLU A 110 1.41 -18.62 15.26
N ASP A 111 1.41 -18.31 13.96
CA ASP A 111 2.46 -18.70 13.02
C ASP A 111 3.84 -18.22 13.53
N CYS A 112 3.91 -16.96 13.99
CA CYS A 112 5.11 -16.38 14.58
C CYS A 112 5.54 -17.13 15.84
N ARG A 113 4.62 -17.29 16.82
CA ARG A 113 4.92 -17.98 18.09
C ARG A 113 5.40 -19.40 17.87
N ASN A 114 4.72 -20.17 17.02
CA ASN A 114 5.08 -21.54 16.69
C ASN A 114 6.44 -21.65 15.99
N SER A 115 6.85 -20.59 15.29
CA SER A 115 8.16 -20.48 14.64
C SER A 115 9.24 -19.92 15.56
N GLY A 116 8.92 -19.65 16.83
CA GLY A 116 9.85 -19.09 17.83
C GLY A 116 10.15 -17.61 17.62
N PHE A 117 9.17 -16.84 17.16
CA PHE A 117 9.22 -15.38 17.04
C PHE A 117 8.13 -14.73 17.90
N SER A 118 8.43 -13.56 18.45
CA SER A 118 7.48 -12.68 19.14
C SER A 118 6.72 -11.84 18.10
N PRO A 119 5.40 -12.02 17.95
CA PRO A 119 4.62 -11.25 16.99
C PRO A 119 4.36 -9.82 17.50
N VAL A 120 4.49 -8.83 16.61
CA VAL A 120 4.15 -7.43 16.87
C VAL A 120 3.21 -6.91 15.79
N LEU A 121 2.03 -6.47 16.19
CA LEU A 121 1.09 -5.78 15.32
C LEU A 121 1.32 -4.28 15.43
N LEU A 122 1.57 -3.60 14.31
CA LEU A 122 1.79 -2.16 14.26
C LEU A 122 0.75 -1.50 13.35
N VAL A 123 -0.19 -0.77 13.94
CA VAL A 123 -1.31 -0.12 13.24
C VAL A 123 -1.18 1.41 13.32
N LEU A 124 -1.02 2.07 12.18
CA LEU A 124 -0.76 3.52 12.14
C LEU A 124 -2.01 4.38 12.35
N ASP A 125 -3.16 3.95 11.86
CA ASP A 125 -4.47 4.60 12.04
C ASP A 125 -5.22 3.97 13.22
N PRO A 126 -5.53 4.73 14.28
CA PRO A 126 -6.18 4.22 15.49
C PRO A 126 -7.71 4.10 15.39
N THR A 127 -8.31 4.28 14.21
CA THR A 127 -9.77 4.25 14.05
C THR A 127 -10.37 2.95 14.62
N PRO A 128 -11.25 3.03 15.63
CA PRO A 128 -11.80 1.85 16.27
C PRO A 128 -12.60 0.98 15.28
N SER A 129 -12.39 -0.34 15.36
CA SER A 129 -13.23 -1.33 14.69
C SER A 129 -13.20 -2.65 15.45
N GLY A 130 -14.28 -3.45 15.37
CA GLY A 130 -14.31 -4.78 16.00
C GLY A 130 -13.18 -5.70 15.51
N ARG A 131 -12.72 -5.52 14.25
CA ARG A 131 -11.60 -6.27 13.71
C ARG A 131 -10.25 -5.87 14.27
N LEU A 132 -10.05 -4.57 14.53
CA LEU A 132 -8.86 -4.11 15.22
C LEU A 132 -8.81 -4.70 16.62
N GLU A 133 -9.95 -4.76 17.31
CA GLU A 133 -10.07 -5.38 18.63
C GLU A 133 -9.77 -6.88 18.58
N GLU A 134 -10.44 -7.64 17.71
CA GLU A 134 -10.21 -9.09 17.53
C GLU A 134 -8.74 -9.41 17.20
N LEU A 135 -8.14 -8.65 16.28
CA LEU A 135 -6.74 -8.86 15.89
C LEU A 135 -5.77 -8.50 17.03
N SER A 136 -6.04 -7.42 17.77
CA SER A 136 -5.21 -7.03 18.92
C SER A 136 -5.25 -8.11 20.02
N GLN A 137 -6.45 -8.63 20.31
CA GLN A 137 -6.65 -9.71 21.28
C GLN A 137 -5.90 -10.99 20.88
N GLU A 138 -5.85 -11.30 19.58
CA GLU A 138 -5.14 -12.48 19.09
C GLU A 138 -3.63 -12.38 19.28
N TYR A 139 -3.04 -11.21 19.06
CA TYR A 139 -1.63 -10.95 19.35
C TYR A 139 -1.36 -11.04 20.86
N GLU A 140 -2.20 -10.45 21.69
CA GLU A 140 -2.07 -10.51 23.16
C GLU A 140 -2.18 -11.95 23.70
N ARG A 141 -3.10 -12.75 23.14
CA ARG A 141 -3.32 -14.15 23.52
C ARG A 141 -2.06 -15.02 23.33
N VAL A 142 -1.23 -14.68 22.35
CA VAL A 142 0.03 -15.38 22.07
C VAL A 142 1.25 -14.72 22.72
N GLU A 143 1.04 -13.82 23.69
CA GLU A 143 2.09 -13.03 24.37
C GLU A 143 2.86 -12.11 23.41
N GLY A 144 2.23 -11.73 22.30
CA GLY A 144 2.69 -10.71 21.37
C GLY A 144 2.39 -9.29 21.86
N GLN A 145 2.74 -8.31 21.02
CA GLN A 145 2.54 -6.89 21.32
C GLN A 145 1.72 -6.22 20.21
N THR A 146 0.96 -5.20 20.59
CA THR A 146 0.18 -4.40 19.66
C THR A 146 0.41 -2.92 19.93
N TYR A 147 0.82 -2.18 18.89
CA TYR A 147 1.00 -0.74 18.93
C TYR A 147 0.05 -0.09 17.94
N ILE A 148 -0.73 0.89 18.41
CA ILE A 148 -1.83 1.51 17.64
C ILE A 148 -1.70 3.03 17.70
N GLY A 149 -1.87 3.69 16.55
CA GLY A 149 -1.88 5.15 16.44
C GLY A 149 -0.59 5.77 16.95
N ASP A 150 -0.71 6.72 17.89
CA ASP A 150 0.45 7.40 18.47
C ASP A 150 1.46 6.43 19.13
N LYS A 151 1.00 5.31 19.71
CA LYS A 151 1.90 4.29 20.26
C LYS A 151 2.69 3.57 19.16
N ALA A 152 2.10 3.38 17.98
CA ALA A 152 2.79 2.80 16.82
C ALA A 152 3.89 3.73 16.32
N TRP A 153 3.58 5.03 16.21
CA TRP A 153 4.56 6.04 15.82
C TRP A 153 5.68 6.20 16.84
N GLN A 154 5.35 6.24 18.12
CA GLN A 154 6.34 6.31 19.19
C GLN A 154 7.27 5.09 19.14
N HIS A 155 6.73 3.88 18.99
CA HIS A 155 7.54 2.66 18.87
C HIS A 155 8.49 2.74 17.67
N LEU A 156 8.01 3.19 16.51
CA LEU A 156 8.86 3.37 15.32
C LEU A 156 9.98 4.38 15.57
N GLU A 157 9.67 5.53 16.17
CA GLU A 157 10.65 6.58 16.44
C GLU A 157 11.72 6.13 17.44
N GLU A 158 11.32 5.40 18.50
CA GLU A 158 12.22 4.84 19.49
C GLU A 158 13.18 3.80 18.87
N GLN A 159 12.65 2.89 18.04
CA GLN A 159 13.46 1.87 17.36
C GLN A 159 14.38 2.45 16.29
N ALA A 160 13.92 3.48 15.56
CA ALA A 160 14.67 4.14 14.50
C ALA A 160 15.84 4.99 15.00
N GLY A 161 15.80 5.38 16.27
CA GLY A 161 16.75 6.34 16.85
C GLY A 161 16.58 7.75 16.28
N ALA A 162 17.28 8.71 16.89
CA ALA A 162 17.01 10.15 16.68
C ALA A 162 17.07 10.62 15.22
N THR A 163 17.96 10.05 14.41
CA THR A 163 18.16 10.49 13.01
C THR A 163 17.03 9.98 12.11
N MET A 164 16.74 8.67 12.16
CA MET A 164 15.70 8.09 11.30
C MET A 164 14.30 8.40 11.84
N GLY A 165 14.12 8.56 13.15
CA GLY A 165 12.89 9.09 13.74
C GLY A 165 12.53 10.48 13.20
N THR A 166 13.51 11.38 13.03
CA THR A 166 13.28 12.69 12.40
C THR A 166 12.79 12.56 10.95
N PHE A 167 13.29 11.56 10.21
CA PHE A 167 12.85 11.30 8.85
C PHE A 167 11.40 10.79 8.82
N VAL A 168 11.07 9.80 9.65
CA VAL A 168 9.72 9.24 9.77
C VAL A 168 8.73 10.34 10.16
N GLU A 169 9.05 11.17 11.16
CA GLU A 169 8.20 12.27 11.59
C GLU A 169 7.96 13.29 10.47
N LYS A 170 9.03 13.77 9.81
CA LYS A 170 8.93 14.84 8.82
C LYS A 170 8.34 14.41 7.48
N TYR A 171 8.65 13.19 7.03
CA TYR A 171 8.34 12.75 5.67
C TYR A 171 7.29 11.65 5.59
N VAL A 172 6.88 11.08 6.72
CA VAL A 172 5.82 10.07 6.78
C VAL A 172 4.65 10.57 7.64
N ARG A 173 4.85 10.76 8.94
CA ARG A 173 3.75 11.06 9.88
C ARG A 173 3.09 12.41 9.62
N ARG A 174 3.86 13.49 9.54
CA ARG A 174 3.32 14.84 9.29
C ARG A 174 2.58 14.96 7.95
N PRO A 175 3.12 14.49 6.82
CA PRO A 175 2.38 14.50 5.56
C PRO A 175 1.05 13.75 5.66
N ILE A 176 1.02 12.56 6.29
CA ILE A 176 -0.22 11.80 6.49
C ILE A 176 -1.24 12.61 7.31
N ALA A 177 -0.81 13.21 8.43
CA ALA A 177 -1.69 14.02 9.28
C ALA A 177 -2.20 15.30 8.58
N GLU A 178 -1.36 15.93 7.77
CA GLU A 178 -1.72 17.10 6.96
C GLU A 178 -2.79 16.73 5.92
N ILE A 179 -2.63 15.59 5.24
CA ILE A 179 -3.62 15.06 4.31
C ILE A 179 -4.96 14.81 5.01
N ASP A 180 -4.93 14.19 6.19
CA ASP A 180 -6.14 13.87 6.95
C ASP A 180 -6.92 15.13 7.35
N THR A 181 -6.22 16.21 7.69
CA THR A 181 -6.83 17.52 7.99
C THR A 181 -7.68 18.05 6.82
N TYR A 182 -7.23 17.85 5.58
CA TYR A 182 -7.93 18.30 4.38
C TYR A 182 -8.98 17.30 3.87
N ALA A 183 -8.98 16.05 4.35
CA ALA A 183 -9.90 15.01 3.91
C ALA A 183 -11.38 15.30 4.22
N SER A 184 -11.65 16.22 5.16
CA SER A 184 -13.00 16.67 5.51
C SER A 184 -13.63 17.66 4.53
N ASN A 185 -12.83 18.29 3.67
CA ASN A 185 -13.27 19.33 2.72
C ASN A 185 -12.81 18.98 1.29
N LEU A 186 -13.26 17.81 0.81
CA LEU A 186 -12.84 17.29 -0.49
C LEU A 186 -13.26 18.21 -1.63
N LEU A 187 -12.34 18.43 -2.56
CA LEU A 187 -12.64 19.03 -3.86
C LEU A 187 -13.41 18.03 -4.73
N ASN A 188 -14.35 18.52 -5.53
CA ASN A 188 -15.08 17.69 -6.48
C ASN A 188 -14.15 17.26 -7.61
N LEU A 189 -14.14 15.97 -7.93
CA LEU A 189 -13.41 15.43 -9.07
C LEU A 189 -14.30 15.41 -10.31
N SER A 190 -13.82 16.06 -11.37
CA SER A 190 -14.38 15.98 -12.71
C SER A 190 -13.34 15.44 -13.68
N ILE A 191 -13.73 14.48 -14.52
CA ILE A 191 -12.88 13.95 -15.59
C ILE A 191 -13.67 14.08 -16.89
N SER A 192 -13.11 14.79 -17.87
CA SER A 192 -13.73 14.98 -19.18
C SER A 192 -12.75 14.63 -20.29
N LYS A 193 -13.26 13.96 -21.33
CA LYS A 193 -12.49 13.71 -22.56
C LYS A 193 -12.38 15.01 -23.33
N LEU A 194 -11.17 15.36 -23.74
CA LEU A 194 -10.94 16.50 -24.63
C LEU A 194 -11.26 16.03 -26.06
N SER A 195 -12.34 16.57 -26.63
CA SER A 195 -12.98 16.06 -27.85
C SER A 195 -12.09 16.03 -29.10
N SER A 196 -11.00 16.80 -29.10
CA SER A 196 -10.07 16.91 -30.23
C SER A 196 -8.80 16.07 -30.10
N GLU A 197 -8.57 15.39 -28.96
CA GLU A 197 -7.28 14.75 -28.68
C GLU A 197 -7.42 13.44 -27.87
N SER A 198 -6.38 12.60 -27.94
CA SER A 198 -6.19 11.48 -27.01
C SER A 198 -5.75 12.01 -25.64
N ALA A 199 -6.57 12.86 -25.03
CA ALA A 199 -6.29 13.50 -23.75
C ALA A 199 -7.55 13.65 -22.90
N PHE A 200 -7.32 13.70 -21.58
CA PHE A 200 -8.34 13.92 -20.57
C PHE A 200 -8.00 15.18 -19.78
N ALA A 201 -9.00 15.98 -19.46
CA ALA A 201 -8.90 16.99 -18.42
C ALA A 201 -9.38 16.37 -17.10
N VAL A 202 -8.55 16.51 -16.08
CA VAL A 202 -8.87 16.14 -14.70
C VAL A 202 -8.91 17.42 -13.88
N GLU A 203 -10.03 17.67 -13.22
CA GLU A 203 -10.26 18.86 -12.42
C GLU A 203 -10.62 18.48 -11.00
N LEU A 204 -9.99 19.14 -10.02
CA LEU A 204 -10.36 19.12 -8.62
C LEU A 204 -10.78 20.53 -8.23
N SER A 205 -12.07 20.74 -7.98
CA SER A 205 -12.58 22.08 -7.68
C SER A 205 -13.75 22.11 -6.69
N ASN A 206 -13.90 23.25 -6.03
CA ASN A 206 -15.11 23.65 -5.30
C ASN A 206 -15.33 25.16 -5.51
N GLU A 207 -16.21 25.78 -4.73
CA GLU A 207 -16.50 27.22 -4.85
C GLU A 207 -15.30 28.13 -4.54
N ARG A 208 -14.26 27.61 -3.87
CA ARG A 208 -13.12 28.39 -3.37
C ARG A 208 -11.84 28.17 -4.17
N GLU A 209 -11.66 26.98 -4.71
CA GLU A 209 -10.41 26.56 -5.33
C GLU A 209 -10.65 25.70 -6.57
N ASN A 210 -9.73 25.79 -7.51
CA ASN A 210 -9.76 25.01 -8.74
C ASN A 210 -8.34 24.61 -9.14
N PHE A 211 -8.14 23.31 -9.34
CA PHE A 211 -6.91 22.72 -9.85
C PHE A 211 -7.26 21.89 -11.08
N SER A 212 -6.52 22.09 -12.17
CA SER A 212 -6.77 21.40 -13.45
C SER A 212 -5.47 20.83 -13.99
N TRP A 213 -5.55 19.58 -14.46
CA TRP A 213 -4.45 18.87 -15.09
C TRP A 213 -4.91 18.30 -16.43
N ARG A 214 -3.98 18.31 -17.38
CA ARG A 214 -4.15 17.65 -18.68
C ARG A 214 -3.34 16.36 -18.69
N ILE A 215 -4.02 15.24 -18.91
CA ILE A 215 -3.41 13.92 -19.04
C ILE A 215 -3.48 13.50 -20.49
N ASN A 216 -2.32 13.42 -21.14
CA ASN A 216 -2.23 12.87 -22.49
C ASN A 216 -2.19 11.34 -22.40
N ARG A 217 -3.12 10.67 -23.09
CA ARG A 217 -3.09 9.22 -23.26
C ARG A 217 -1.96 8.90 -24.22
N LYS A 218 -0.95 8.19 -23.73
CA LYS A 218 0.03 7.50 -24.57
C LYS A 218 -0.41 6.05 -24.65
N GLU A 219 -0.81 5.61 -25.82
CA GLU A 219 -0.98 4.18 -26.08
C GLU A 219 0.40 3.57 -26.27
N ASP A 220 0.71 2.55 -25.48
CA ASP A 220 1.89 1.76 -25.68
C ASP A 220 1.57 0.71 -26.75
N GLN A 221 2.11 0.89 -27.96
CA GLN A 221 1.81 0.03 -29.10
C GLN A 221 2.26 -1.41 -28.87
N THR A 222 3.18 -1.67 -27.94
CA THR A 222 3.61 -3.04 -27.60
C THR A 222 2.58 -3.82 -26.79
N LEU A 223 1.51 -3.17 -26.31
CA LEU A 223 0.41 -3.77 -25.57
C LEU A 223 -0.87 -3.90 -26.42
N ALA A 224 -0.85 -3.43 -27.66
CA ALA A 224 -1.91 -3.73 -28.62
C ALA A 224 -1.61 -5.12 -29.18
N ASP A 225 -2.45 -6.10 -28.86
CA ASP A 225 -2.34 -7.47 -29.39
C ASP A 225 -2.14 -7.41 -30.91
N GLU A 226 -0.99 -7.88 -31.39
CA GLU A 226 -0.81 -8.16 -32.81
C GLU A 226 -1.75 -9.31 -33.17
N THR A 227 -2.92 -8.97 -33.71
CA THR A 227 -3.69 -9.90 -34.51
C THR A 227 -2.86 -10.25 -35.74
N THR A 228 -2.01 -11.27 -35.62
CA THR A 228 -1.43 -11.97 -36.76
C THR A 228 -2.58 -12.45 -37.65
N SER A 229 -2.78 -11.75 -38.76
CA SER A 229 -3.49 -12.28 -39.92
C SER A 229 -2.63 -13.40 -40.49
N ILE A 230 -3.02 -14.64 -40.19
CA ILE A 230 -2.55 -15.79 -40.96
C ILE A 230 -3.52 -15.92 -42.13
N GLU A 231 -3.21 -15.25 -43.24
CA GLU A 231 -3.75 -15.61 -44.56
C GLU A 231 -2.59 -15.69 -45.57
N ASP A 232 -2.36 -16.93 -46.00
CA ASP A 232 -1.90 -17.39 -47.31
C ASP A 232 -0.52 -16.99 -47.85
N GLU A 233 0.47 -17.84 -47.56
CA GLU A 233 1.51 -18.17 -48.55
C GLU A 233 2.10 -19.59 -48.30
N TYR A 234 1.30 -20.63 -48.58
CA TYR A 234 1.83 -21.97 -48.86
C TYR A 234 2.00 -22.13 -50.36
N SER A 235 3.15 -21.68 -50.88
CA SER A 235 3.70 -22.21 -52.13
C SER A 235 4.25 -23.61 -51.83
N MET A 236 3.58 -24.64 -52.36
CA MET A 236 4.08 -26.02 -52.35
C MET A 236 4.45 -26.41 -53.78
N ASP A 237 5.67 -26.07 -54.17
CA ASP A 237 6.39 -26.79 -55.22
C ASP A 237 6.78 -28.17 -54.67
N CYS A 238 6.18 -29.22 -55.20
CA CYS A 238 6.76 -30.56 -55.16
C CYS A 238 6.39 -31.36 -56.40
N LEU A 239 7.42 -31.53 -57.24
CA LEU A 239 7.63 -32.55 -58.25
C LEU A 239 7.00 -33.92 -57.90
N THR A 240 6.05 -34.41 -58.70
CA THR A 240 6.20 -35.53 -59.65
C THR A 240 4.92 -35.72 -60.47
#